data_AF-A0A699YCR2-F1
#
_entry.id   AF-A0A699YCR2-F1
#
_cell.length_a   1.000
_cell.length_b   1.000
_cell.length_c   1.000
_cell.angle_alpha   90.00
_cell.angle_beta   90.00
_cell.angle_gamma   90.00
#
_symmetry.space_group_name_H-M   'P 1'
#
loop_
_entity.id
_entity.type
_entity.pdbx_description
1 polymer ?
#
loop_
_entity_poly.entity_id
_entity_poly.type
_entity_poly.pdbx_seq_one_letter_code
_entity_poly.pdbx_strand_id
1 'polypeptide(L)'
;MPRDAAAGYVNNQREQYEFRFNGIIGPEAKQDEVFERVARNVVMGSIEGFNGTIFAYGQTGSGKTFTITGGPQHYADRGIIPRTISTIFSEVTKRADNQFTVHCSYLEIYNETCFDLLDPEREIKAMEDLPRVHIQEDEEGRVSFRNLTIHRANNEEEALNL
;
A
#
# COMPACT_ATOMS: atom_id res chain seq x y z
N MET A 1 47.88 32.14 -9.23
CA MET A 1 48.27 30.73 -9.03
C MET A 1 48.17 30.03 -10.38
N PRO A 2 49.27 29.62 -11.01
CA PRO A 2 49.22 28.96 -12.31
C PRO A 2 48.59 27.57 -12.15
N ARG A 3 47.68 27.22 -13.06
CA ARG A 3 47.06 25.90 -13.14
C ARG A 3 48.07 24.94 -13.78
N ASP A 4 48.36 23.85 -13.06
CA ASP A 4 49.21 22.78 -13.53
C ASP A 4 48.57 22.11 -14.76
N ALA A 5 49.28 22.10 -15.89
CA ALA A 5 48.80 21.57 -17.17
C ALA A 5 48.79 20.02 -17.21
N ALA A 6 49.25 19.37 -16.13
CA ALA A 6 49.26 17.90 -15.97
C ALA A 6 48.01 17.34 -15.26
N ALA A 7 47.20 18.20 -14.63
CA ALA A 7 45.93 17.78 -14.04
C ALA A 7 44.85 17.86 -15.13
N GLY A 8 44.35 16.70 -15.59
CA GLY A 8 43.23 16.63 -16.52
C GLY A 8 42.00 17.39 -16.04
N TYR A 9 40.94 17.43 -16.87
CA TYR A 9 39.70 18.13 -16.57
C TYR A 9 39.18 17.81 -15.14
N VAL A 10 39.08 18.82 -14.28
CA VAL A 10 38.49 18.68 -12.95
C VAL A 10 36.99 18.44 -13.14
N ASN A 11 36.55 17.19 -12.97
CA ASN A 11 35.13 16.84 -12.96
C ASN A 11 34.53 17.19 -11.59
N ASN A 12 33.77 18.29 -11.53
CA ASN A 12 33.06 18.72 -10.31
C ASN A 12 31.70 18.01 -10.12
N GLN A 13 31.41 16.97 -10.89
CA GLN A 13 30.20 16.18 -10.67
C GLN A 13 30.33 15.35 -9.40
N ARG A 14 29.29 15.39 -8.57
CA ARG A 14 29.21 14.56 -7.39
C ARG A 14 28.85 13.14 -7.80
N GLU A 15 29.83 12.23 -7.72
CA GLU A 15 29.70 10.83 -8.14
C GLU A 15 29.24 9.90 -7.02
N GLN A 16 29.33 10.34 -5.76
CA GLN A 16 28.93 9.55 -4.60
C GLN A 16 27.83 10.24 -3.80
N TYR A 17 26.78 9.47 -3.54
CA TYR A 17 25.63 9.86 -2.72
C TYR A 17 25.50 8.87 -1.58
N GLU A 18 25.33 9.38 -0.37
CA GLU A 18 25.07 8.58 0.83
C GLU A 18 23.68 8.94 1.35
N PHE A 19 22.87 7.91 1.61
CA PHE A 19 21.52 8.05 2.15
C PHE A 19 21.36 7.12 3.34
N ARG A 20 20.52 7.51 4.30
CA ARG A 20 20.19 6.69 5.47
C ARG A 20 18.70 6.39 5.46
N PHE A 21 18.36 5.12 5.70
CA PHE A 21 16.99 4.62 5.77
C PHE A 21 16.82 3.79 7.04
N ASN A 22 15.59 3.61 7.50
CA ASN A 22 15.30 2.72 8.63
C ASN A 22 15.60 1.25 8.30
N GLY A 23 15.55 0.87 7.01
CA GLY A 23 15.93 -0.43 6.53
C GLY A 23 16.15 -0.42 5.03
N ILE A 24 17.07 -1.26 4.56
CA ILE A 24 17.31 -1.53 3.14
C ILE A 24 16.92 -2.99 2.91
N ILE A 25 16.10 -3.23 1.88
CA ILE A 25 15.65 -4.55 1.47
C ILE A 25 16.31 -4.84 0.13
N GLY A 26 17.07 -5.94 0.05
CA GLY A 26 17.83 -6.31 -1.15
C GLY A 26 16.96 -6.95 -2.24
N PRO A 27 17.50 -7.11 -3.46
CA PRO A 27 16.75 -7.67 -4.59
C PRO A 27 16.33 -9.15 -4.41
N GLU A 28 17.03 -9.90 -3.57
CA GLU A 28 16.74 -11.31 -3.28
C GLU A 28 15.69 -11.49 -2.16
N ALA A 29 15.20 -10.38 -1.58
CA ALA A 29 14.23 -10.44 -0.50
C ALA A 29 12.90 -11.01 -0.98
N LYS A 30 12.32 -11.89 -0.17
CA LYS A 30 11.03 -12.50 -0.43
C LYS A 30 9.89 -11.63 0.11
N GLN A 31 8.69 -11.85 -0.39
CA GLN A 31 7.51 -11.05 -0.02
C GLN A 31 7.11 -11.21 1.44
N ASP A 32 7.36 -12.37 2.05
CA ASP A 32 7.17 -12.60 3.48
C ASP A 32 8.15 -11.78 4.32
N GLU A 33 9.42 -11.71 3.92
CA GLU A 33 10.41 -10.84 4.57
C GLU A 33 10.00 -9.37 4.48
N VAL A 34 9.57 -8.91 3.29
CA VAL A 34 9.09 -7.53 3.10
C VAL A 34 7.92 -7.23 4.02
N PHE A 35 6.94 -8.12 4.09
CA PHE A 35 5.79 -7.96 4.97
C PHE A 35 6.20 -7.90 6.44
N GLU A 36 7.05 -8.82 6.91
CA GLU A 36 7.46 -8.86 8.32
C GLU A 36 8.23 -7.61 8.73
N ARG A 37 9.09 -7.09 7.84
CA ARG A 37 9.92 -5.90 8.13
C ARG A 37 9.17 -4.58 8.04
N VAL A 38 8.18 -4.46 7.15
CA VAL A 38 7.53 -3.17 6.82
C VAL A 38 6.10 -3.08 7.32
N ALA A 39 5.32 -4.16 7.19
CA ALA A 39 3.89 -4.13 7.38
C ALA A 39 3.43 -4.68 8.73
N ARG A 40 4.10 -5.73 9.26
CA ARG A 40 3.63 -6.47 10.45
C ARG A 40 3.27 -5.56 11.62
N ASN A 41 4.19 -4.68 12.02
CA ASN A 41 3.97 -3.78 13.16
C ASN A 41 2.83 -2.78 12.92
N VAL A 42 2.68 -2.31 11.69
CA VAL A 42 1.57 -1.40 11.32
C VAL A 42 0.23 -2.13 11.46
N VAL A 43 0.15 -3.36 10.95
CA VAL A 43 -1.07 -4.19 11.05
C VAL A 43 -1.41 -4.50 12.51
N MET A 44 -0.43 -4.89 13.32
CA MET A 44 -0.64 -5.13 14.75
C MET A 44 -1.13 -3.88 15.49
N GLY A 45 -0.53 -2.71 15.20
CA GLY A 45 -0.98 -1.44 15.75
C GLY A 45 -2.41 -1.10 15.35
N SER A 46 -2.82 -1.42 14.13
CA SER A 46 -4.21 -1.23 13.69
C SER A 46 -5.21 -2.13 14.40
N ILE A 47 -4.85 -3.36 14.73
CA ILE A 47 -5.68 -4.25 15.55
C ILE A 47 -5.79 -3.72 17.00
N GLU A 48 -4.80 -2.96 17.47
CA GLU A 48 -4.81 -2.29 18.78
C GLU A 48 -5.54 -0.94 18.78
N GLY A 49 -6.06 -0.48 17.63
CA GLY A 49 -6.87 0.73 17.52
C GLY A 49 -6.13 1.96 16.99
N PHE A 50 -4.93 1.79 16.41
CA PHE A 50 -4.18 2.88 15.77
C PHE A 50 -4.36 2.92 14.25
N ASN A 51 -4.44 4.12 13.68
CA ASN A 51 -4.43 4.26 12.21
C ASN A 51 -3.05 3.90 11.64
N GLY A 52 -3.04 3.05 10.61
CA GLY A 52 -1.83 2.58 9.94
C GLY A 52 -1.89 2.78 8.44
N THR A 53 -0.82 3.32 7.84
CA THR A 53 -0.71 3.57 6.40
C THR A 53 0.58 2.97 5.87
N ILE A 54 0.48 2.17 4.80
CA ILE A 54 1.61 1.65 4.04
C ILE A 54 1.42 2.07 2.59
N PHE A 55 2.43 2.70 1.99
CA PHE A 55 2.40 3.07 0.57
C PHE A 55 3.74 2.71 -0.10
N ALA A 56 3.68 2.35 -1.37
CA ALA A 56 4.86 2.09 -2.19
C ALA A 56 5.09 3.27 -3.15
N TYR A 57 6.33 3.76 -3.19
CA TYR A 57 6.73 4.89 -4.03
C TYR A 57 7.96 4.54 -4.86
N GLY A 58 8.00 5.01 -6.11
CA GLY A 58 9.08 4.74 -7.06
C GLY A 58 8.63 4.90 -8.51
N GLN A 59 9.59 4.89 -9.44
CA GLN A 59 9.32 5.02 -10.88
C GLN A 59 8.45 3.88 -11.44
N THR A 60 7.88 4.06 -12.62
CA THR A 60 7.17 2.98 -13.33
C THR A 60 8.11 1.79 -13.55
N GLY A 61 7.60 0.58 -13.33
CA GLY A 61 8.40 -0.65 -13.42
C GLY A 61 9.31 -0.93 -12.21
N SER A 62 9.33 -0.09 -11.18
CA SER A 62 10.18 -0.30 -9.99
C SER A 62 9.66 -1.34 -8.99
N GLY A 63 8.58 -2.06 -9.31
CA GLY A 63 8.04 -3.11 -8.44
C GLY A 63 6.95 -2.68 -7.44
N LYS A 64 6.43 -1.44 -7.46
CA LYS A 64 5.37 -0.98 -6.54
C LYS A 64 4.18 -1.95 -6.44
N THR A 65 3.57 -2.30 -7.57
CA THR A 65 2.43 -3.24 -7.65
C THR A 65 2.83 -4.63 -7.17
N PHE A 66 4.06 -5.07 -7.48
CA PHE A 66 4.58 -6.35 -7.00
C PHE A 66 4.71 -6.34 -5.47
N THR A 67 5.25 -5.29 -4.86
CA THR A 67 5.36 -5.17 -3.39
C THR A 67 3.99 -5.13 -2.70
N ILE A 68 3.04 -4.35 -3.24
CA ILE A 68 1.74 -4.13 -2.62
C ILE A 68 0.77 -5.30 -2.85
N THR A 69 0.58 -5.71 -4.10
CA THR A 69 -0.39 -6.75 -4.47
C THR A 69 0.27 -8.13 -4.54
N GLY A 70 1.45 -8.20 -5.12
CA GLY A 70 2.17 -9.46 -5.36
C GLY A 70 2.06 -9.99 -6.77
N GLY A 71 2.73 -11.12 -7.00
CA GLY A 71 2.65 -11.87 -8.24
C GLY A 71 1.38 -12.75 -8.30
N PRO A 72 0.75 -12.93 -9.48
CA PRO A 72 -0.46 -13.72 -9.62
C PRO A 72 -0.21 -15.24 -9.67
N GLN A 73 1.04 -15.68 -9.82
CA GLN A 73 1.37 -17.06 -10.19
C GLN A 73 1.59 -17.99 -9.00
N HIS A 74 2.21 -17.50 -7.93
CA HIS A 74 2.58 -18.32 -6.78
C HIS A 74 2.09 -17.69 -5.47
N TYR A 75 1.59 -18.54 -4.56
CA TYR A 75 1.16 -18.10 -3.24
C TYR A 75 2.27 -17.37 -2.47
N ALA A 76 3.52 -17.80 -2.64
CA ALA A 76 4.69 -17.16 -2.04
C ALA A 76 4.90 -15.70 -2.51
N ASP A 77 4.41 -15.35 -3.70
CA ASP A 77 4.60 -14.04 -4.32
C ASP A 77 3.54 -13.02 -3.90
N ARG A 78 2.55 -13.41 -3.09
CA ARG A 78 1.53 -12.52 -2.52
C ARG A 78 2.20 -11.37 -1.77
N GLY A 79 1.78 -10.14 -2.07
CA GLY A 79 2.37 -8.92 -1.53
C GLY A 79 1.79 -8.53 -0.16
N ILE A 80 1.92 -7.24 0.18
CA ILE A 80 1.50 -6.69 1.47
C ILE A 80 -0.01 -6.80 1.70
N ILE A 81 -0.86 -6.44 0.72
CA ILE A 81 -2.33 -6.44 0.88
C ILE A 81 -2.86 -7.82 1.31
N PRO A 82 -2.65 -8.91 0.54
CA PRO A 82 -3.20 -10.21 0.90
C PRO A 82 -2.64 -10.72 2.24
N ARG A 83 -1.36 -10.46 2.55
CA ARG A 83 -0.75 -10.85 3.83
C ARG A 83 -1.32 -10.07 5.02
N THR A 84 -1.63 -8.79 4.82
CA THR A 84 -2.32 -7.96 5.81
C THR A 84 -3.69 -8.54 6.12
N ILE A 85 -4.49 -8.87 5.10
CA ILE A 85 -5.81 -9.47 5.27
C ILE A 85 -5.72 -10.79 6.04
N SER A 86 -4.85 -11.71 5.63
CA SER A 86 -4.63 -12.98 6.35
C SER A 86 -4.22 -12.75 7.81
N THR A 87 -3.35 -11.77 8.07
CA THR A 87 -2.88 -11.45 9.42
C THR A 87 -4.00 -10.90 10.29
N ILE A 88 -4.82 -9.97 9.77
CA ILE A 88 -5.96 -9.41 10.49
C ILE A 88 -6.91 -10.54 10.90
N PHE A 89 -7.35 -11.38 9.96
CA PHE A 89 -8.28 -12.47 10.25
C PHE A 89 -7.70 -13.53 11.20
N SER A 90 -6.39 -13.82 11.10
CA SER A 90 -5.71 -14.70 12.04
C SER A 90 -5.71 -14.13 13.46
N GLU A 91 -5.43 -12.84 13.63
CA GLU A 91 -5.31 -12.19 14.93
C GLU A 91 -6.66 -11.94 15.61
N VAL A 92 -7.69 -11.51 14.87
CA VAL A 92 -9.04 -11.32 15.44
C VAL A 92 -9.63 -12.65 15.93
N THR A 93 -9.34 -13.76 15.25
CA THR A 93 -9.79 -15.10 15.67
C THR A 93 -9.13 -15.56 16.97
N LYS A 94 -7.88 -15.15 17.23
CA LYS A 94 -7.16 -15.48 18.47
C LYS A 94 -7.65 -14.68 19.67
N ARG A 95 -8.27 -13.52 19.45
CA ARG A 95 -8.73 -12.59 20.50
C ARG A 95 -10.23 -12.77 20.77
N ALA A 96 -10.60 -13.96 21.27
CA ALA A 96 -12.00 -14.36 21.49
C ALA A 96 -12.78 -13.46 22.48
N ASP A 97 -12.08 -12.74 23.36
CA ASP A 97 -12.68 -11.81 24.33
C ASP A 97 -13.13 -10.48 23.68
N ASN A 98 -12.80 -10.26 22.41
CA ASN A 98 -13.12 -9.05 21.67
C ASN A 98 -14.09 -9.36 20.51
N GLN A 99 -14.99 -8.42 20.22
CA GLN A 99 -15.79 -8.45 18.99
C GLN A 99 -15.14 -7.56 17.94
N PHE A 100 -14.83 -8.15 16.79
CA PHE A 100 -14.27 -7.43 15.64
C PHE A 100 -15.26 -7.43 14.48
N THR A 101 -15.28 -6.34 13.73
CA THR A 101 -15.92 -6.25 12.42
C THR A 101 -14.90 -5.69 11.44
N VAL A 102 -14.69 -6.40 10.32
CA VAL A 102 -13.73 -6.00 9.29
C VAL A 102 -14.49 -5.43 8.10
N HIS A 103 -14.08 -4.24 7.66
CA HIS A 103 -14.64 -3.56 6.51
C HIS A 103 -13.53 -3.20 5.53
N CYS A 104 -13.83 -3.28 4.24
CA CYS A 104 -12.91 -2.99 3.15
C CYS A 104 -13.56 -2.01 2.17
N SER A 105 -12.75 -1.12 1.63
CA SER A 105 -13.09 -0.18 0.57
C SER A 105 -11.89 -0.06 -0.36
N TYR A 106 -12.11 0.09 -1.67
CA TYR A 106 -11.01 0.22 -2.63
C TYR A 106 -11.28 1.38 -3.60
N LEU A 107 -10.30 2.26 -3.73
CA LEU A 107 -10.40 3.54 -4.41
C LEU A 107 -9.21 3.69 -5.36
N GLU A 108 -9.47 4.22 -6.55
CA GLU A 108 -8.44 4.73 -7.45
C GLU A 108 -8.50 6.25 -7.55
N ILE A 109 -7.32 6.90 -7.52
CA ILE A 109 -7.19 8.32 -7.83
C ILE A 109 -6.54 8.43 -9.20
N TYR A 110 -7.27 9.00 -10.16
CA TYR A 110 -6.80 9.19 -11.52
C TYR A 110 -7.23 10.56 -12.05
N ASN A 111 -6.26 11.31 -12.57
CA ASN A 111 -6.49 12.66 -13.08
C ASN A 111 -7.30 13.53 -12.11
N GLU A 112 -6.84 13.61 -10.85
CA GLU A 112 -7.46 14.36 -9.76
C GLU A 112 -8.91 13.95 -9.43
N THR A 113 -9.37 12.79 -9.92
CA THR A 113 -10.70 12.26 -9.66
C THR A 113 -10.60 10.93 -8.93
N CYS A 114 -11.44 10.75 -7.90
CA CYS A 114 -11.52 9.54 -7.10
C CYS A 114 -12.63 8.62 -7.63
N PHE A 115 -12.33 7.34 -7.80
CA PHE A 115 -13.25 6.32 -8.33
C PHE A 115 -13.36 5.12 -7.40
N ASP A 116 -14.58 4.68 -7.12
CA ASP A 116 -14.83 3.45 -6.38
C ASP A 116 -14.55 2.23 -7.26
N LEU A 117 -13.71 1.32 -6.78
CA LEU A 117 -13.33 0.10 -7.48
C LEU A 117 -14.18 -1.13 -7.08
N LEU A 118 -14.99 -1.04 -6.01
CA LEU A 118 -15.78 -2.17 -5.48
C LEU A 118 -17.29 -2.00 -5.66
N ASP A 119 -17.76 -1.11 -6.54
CA ASP A 119 -19.21 -0.97 -6.77
C ASP A 119 -19.77 -2.26 -7.43
N PRO A 120 -20.64 -3.02 -6.74
CA PRO A 120 -21.17 -4.29 -7.25
C PRO A 120 -22.21 -4.11 -8.36
N GLU A 121 -22.72 -2.91 -8.60
CA GLU A 121 -23.90 -2.70 -9.45
C GLU A 121 -23.60 -2.44 -10.93
N ARG A 122 -22.32 -2.44 -11.38
CA ARG A 122 -21.98 -2.09 -12.78
C ARG A 122 -21.00 -3.05 -13.45
N GLU A 123 -21.36 -3.47 -14.67
CA GLU A 123 -20.38 -3.94 -15.65
C GLU A 123 -19.45 -2.76 -16.01
N ILE A 124 -18.24 -2.76 -15.46
CA ILE A 124 -17.23 -1.75 -15.76
C ILE A 124 -16.73 -1.98 -17.19
N LYS A 125 -17.17 -1.13 -18.13
CA LYS A 125 -16.73 -1.18 -19.53
C LYS A 125 -15.59 -0.19 -19.79
N ALA A 126 -15.62 0.95 -19.11
CA ALA A 126 -14.56 1.94 -19.09
C ALA A 126 -14.40 2.56 -17.70
N MET A 127 -13.23 3.16 -17.44
CA MET A 127 -12.91 3.86 -16.20
C MET A 127 -13.85 5.05 -15.92
N GLU A 128 -14.37 5.66 -16.98
CA GLU A 128 -15.33 6.78 -16.93
C GLU A 128 -16.70 6.38 -16.35
N ASP A 129 -17.02 5.09 -16.35
CA ASP A 129 -18.27 4.55 -15.82
C ASP A 129 -18.23 4.31 -14.30
N LEU A 130 -17.03 4.36 -13.70
CA LEU A 130 -16.83 4.13 -12.27
C LEU A 130 -17.49 5.24 -11.43
N PRO A 131 -18.11 4.91 -10.29
CA PRO A 131 -18.70 5.89 -9.41
C PRO A 131 -17.65 6.86 -8.88
N ARG A 132 -17.97 8.15 -8.96
CA ARG A 132 -17.10 9.19 -8.40
C ARG A 132 -17.25 9.25 -6.89
N VAL A 133 -16.11 9.21 -6.22
CA VAL A 133 -15.98 9.40 -4.79
C VAL A 133 -15.62 10.86 -4.52
N HIS A 134 -16.23 11.45 -3.50
CA HIS A 134 -15.95 12.84 -3.09
C HIS A 134 -15.30 12.88 -1.72
N ILE A 135 -14.16 13.53 -1.64
CA ILE A 135 -13.45 13.75 -0.37
C ILE A 135 -14.05 14.98 0.32
N GLN A 136 -14.34 14.87 1.61
CA GLN A 136 -14.82 15.96 2.44
C GLN A 136 -14.05 16.03 3.75
N GLU A 137 -13.81 17.24 4.23
CA GLU A 137 -13.19 17.50 5.52
C GLU A 137 -14.22 18.15 6.44
N ASP A 138 -14.36 17.64 7.66
CA ASP A 138 -15.24 18.22 8.68
C ASP A 138 -14.58 19.39 9.42
N GLU A 139 -15.32 20.06 10.32
CA GLU A 139 -14.82 21.21 11.09
C GLU A 139 -13.64 20.85 12.02
N GLU A 140 -13.43 19.56 12.31
CA GLU A 140 -12.34 19.05 13.13
C GLU A 140 -11.14 18.59 12.30
N GLY A 141 -11.18 18.77 10.97
CA GLY A 141 -10.12 18.34 10.05
C GLY A 141 -10.13 16.85 9.74
N ARG A 142 -11.21 16.12 10.06
CA ARG A 142 -11.33 14.69 9.72
C ARG A 142 -11.80 14.54 8.28
N VAL A 143 -11.06 13.72 7.54
CA VAL A 143 -11.37 13.39 6.15
C VAL A 143 -12.40 12.26 6.09
N SER A 144 -13.44 12.44 5.29
CA SER A 144 -14.47 11.46 4.98
C SER A 144 -14.65 11.32 3.46
N PHE A 145 -15.10 10.14 3.02
CA PHE A 145 -15.33 9.83 1.62
C PHE A 145 -16.82 9.62 1.39
N ARG A 146 -17.44 10.42 0.52
CA ARG A 146 -18.82 10.20 0.07
C ARG A 146 -18.83 9.33 -1.18
N ASN A 147 -19.80 8.43 -1.24
CA ASN A 147 -20.02 7.46 -2.32
C ASN A 147 -18.89 6.42 -2.48
N LEU A 148 -18.04 6.24 -1.48
CA LEU A 148 -17.13 5.10 -1.42
C LEU A 148 -17.88 3.94 -0.75
N THR A 149 -18.02 2.82 -1.47
CA THR A 149 -18.62 1.61 -0.93
C THR A 149 -17.76 1.03 0.20
N ILE A 150 -18.44 0.53 1.21
CA ILE A 150 -17.83 -0.12 2.38
C ILE A 150 -18.39 -1.53 2.45
N HIS A 151 -17.55 -2.51 2.14
CA HIS A 151 -17.91 -3.92 2.15
C HIS A 151 -17.51 -4.55 3.47
N ARG A 152 -18.46 -5.18 4.16
CA ARG A 152 -18.16 -5.99 5.33
C ARG A 152 -17.63 -7.35 4.88
N ALA A 153 -16.43 -7.71 5.31
CA ALA A 153 -15.87 -9.04 5.09
C ALA A 153 -15.98 -9.87 6.37
N ASN A 154 -16.63 -11.03 6.30
CA ASN A 154 -16.84 -11.89 7.46
C ASN A 154 -15.70 -12.90 7.66
N ASN A 155 -14.89 -13.13 6.62
CA ASN A 155 -13.74 -14.03 6.64
C ASN A 155 -12.67 -13.57 5.64
N GLU A 156 -11.50 -14.21 5.71
CA GLU A 156 -10.36 -13.92 4.83
C GLU A 156 -10.68 -14.09 3.34
N GLU A 157 -11.44 -15.14 2.98
CA GLU A 157 -11.76 -15.45 1.59
C GLU A 157 -12.66 -14.37 0.97
N GLU A 158 -13.68 -13.90 1.70
CA GLU A 158 -14.52 -12.77 1.28
C GLU A 158 -13.67 -11.52 1.05
N ALA A 159 -12.80 -11.16 1.99
CA ALA A 159 -11.96 -9.97 1.87
C ALA A 159 -10.96 -10.03 0.69
N LEU A 160 -10.45 -11.22 0.36
CA LEU A 160 -9.53 -11.42 -0.76
C LEU A 160 -10.22 -11.43 -2.13
N ASN A 161 -11.54 -11.60 -2.16
CA ASN A 161 -12.35 -11.73 -3.38
C ASN A 161 -13.24 -10.51 -3.68
N LEU A 162 -13.15 -9.44 -2.87
CA LEU A 162 -13.71 -8.12 -3.20
C LEU A 162 -12.98 -7.53 -4.41
#